data_AF-A0A832QZL9-F1
#
_entry.id   AF-A0A832QZL9-F1
#
_cell.length_a   1.000
_cell.length_b   1.000
_cell.length_c   1.000
_cell.angle_alpha   90.00
_cell.angle_beta   90.00
_cell.angle_gamma   90.00
#
_symmetry.space_group_name_H-M   'P 1'
#
loop_
_entity.id
_entity.type
_entity.pdbx_description
1 polymer ?
#
loop_
_entity_poly.entity_id
_entity_poly.type
_entity_poly.pdbx_seq_one_letter_code
_entity_poly.pdbx_strand_id
1 'polypeptide(L)'
;MNYYVIENTGKWADKQLLGLLPTVRAIFQAKAAGATEVTILSNDPDKKVPPKGSPQDVSVKYAALPSGSTNLTDLANQLAADTDGPVFIADSNIIFQRDFVIKAISAESNTLFKAKSEPVAVIRQNEGAYVDKDCEGQASEIETPAGLKAAKKMLYKGLKKPLLVNGLLATFIQRPIAHIFTVAIVNTSIRPNHVSIFAMLVGLSGAALLFFAGPNAWVMQLGLFLYFMGSVFDCIDGDLARLKHQGTYLGSWLDTIADDSSTTAILFALGYYVAQQTGNINWFLLGAGGGAAFLLSESYIYYHLLRIYHSGDVLDFVWASGVKKRASAESIVDYLMLFVKRDFFTVALFILGMFNKVHWGLVWLSVMMYFYFAYVLVDIILSARNPGWRYKKD
;
A
#
# COMPACT_ATOMS: atom_id res chain seq x y z
N MET A 1 25.87 -11.08 0.11
CA MET A 1 24.87 -12.17 0.18
C MET A 1 24.44 -12.48 -1.23
N ASN A 2 24.51 -13.75 -1.60
CA ASN A 2 24.21 -14.26 -2.93
C ASN A 2 22.76 -14.75 -2.95
N TYR A 3 21.95 -14.21 -3.87
CA TYR A 3 20.53 -14.50 -3.98
C TYR A 3 20.29 -15.47 -5.14
N TYR A 4 19.71 -16.62 -4.82
CA TYR A 4 19.36 -17.66 -5.77
C TYR A 4 17.85 -17.89 -5.79
N VAL A 5 17.31 -18.02 -6.98
CA VAL A 5 15.89 -18.31 -7.21
C VAL A 5 15.79 -19.53 -8.09
N ILE A 6 15.11 -20.58 -7.63
CA ILE A 6 14.81 -21.74 -8.49
C ILE A 6 13.70 -21.32 -9.44
N GLU A 7 13.92 -21.48 -10.75
CA GLU A 7 12.95 -21.10 -11.77
C GLU A 7 11.66 -21.92 -11.63
N ASN A 8 10.50 -21.27 -11.70
CA ASN A 8 9.22 -21.97 -11.78
C ASN A 8 9.12 -22.67 -13.15
N THR A 9 9.08 -24.00 -13.15
CA THR A 9 8.87 -24.83 -14.34
C THR A 9 7.51 -25.55 -14.35
N GLY A 10 6.66 -25.25 -13.36
CA GLY A 10 5.36 -25.86 -13.16
C GLY A 10 4.23 -25.22 -13.96
N LYS A 11 2.97 -25.45 -13.54
CA LYS A 11 1.76 -24.99 -14.24
C LYS A 11 1.63 -23.46 -14.32
N TRP A 12 2.41 -22.75 -13.52
CA TRP A 12 2.39 -21.29 -13.38
C TRP A 12 3.61 -20.57 -13.97
N ALA A 13 4.50 -21.28 -14.68
CA ALA A 13 5.70 -20.70 -15.26
C ALA A 13 5.40 -19.45 -16.12
N ASP A 14 4.35 -19.54 -16.95
CA ASP A 14 3.93 -18.46 -17.86
C ASP A 14 2.65 -17.74 -17.42
N LYS A 15 2.17 -17.98 -16.19
CA LYS A 15 0.90 -17.41 -15.69
C LYS A 15 1.12 -16.47 -14.52
N GLN A 16 0.45 -15.32 -14.58
CA GLN A 16 0.51 -14.36 -13.49
C GLN A 16 -0.37 -14.77 -12.30
N LEU A 17 0.23 -14.78 -11.10
CA LEU A 17 -0.50 -14.85 -9.85
C LEU A 17 -0.61 -13.45 -9.24
N LEU A 18 -1.80 -12.86 -9.37
CA LEU A 18 -2.11 -11.52 -8.88
C LEU A 18 -1.11 -10.48 -9.40
N GLY A 19 -0.91 -10.48 -10.72
CA GLY A 19 -0.20 -9.45 -11.48
C GLY A 19 1.27 -9.71 -11.78
N LEU A 20 1.89 -10.74 -11.19
CA LEU A 20 3.29 -11.11 -11.45
C LEU A 20 3.45 -12.61 -11.69
N LEU A 21 4.43 -12.97 -12.51
CA LEU A 21 4.93 -14.34 -12.60
C LEU A 21 5.56 -14.74 -11.25
N PRO A 22 5.48 -16.01 -10.82
CA PRO A 22 6.07 -16.46 -9.56
C PRO A 22 7.57 -16.13 -9.46
N THR A 23 8.35 -16.45 -10.50
CA THR A 23 9.80 -16.14 -10.56
C THR A 23 10.07 -14.64 -10.47
N VAL A 24 9.28 -13.82 -11.16
CA VAL A 24 9.42 -12.34 -11.09
C VAL A 24 9.14 -11.82 -9.69
N ARG A 25 8.14 -12.39 -8.99
CA ARG A 25 7.83 -12.02 -7.60
C ARG A 25 9.01 -12.33 -6.66
N ALA A 26 9.66 -13.49 -6.82
CA ALA A 26 10.83 -13.84 -6.04
C ALA A 26 11.99 -12.83 -6.27
N ILE A 27 12.21 -12.39 -7.51
CA ILE A 27 13.21 -11.34 -7.82
C ILE A 27 12.85 -10.02 -7.11
N PHE A 28 11.59 -9.60 -7.12
CA PHE A 28 11.16 -8.41 -6.39
C PHE A 28 11.31 -8.53 -4.87
N GLN A 29 11.16 -9.72 -4.31
CA GLN A 29 11.38 -9.97 -2.89
C GLN A 29 12.87 -9.92 -2.53
N ALA A 30 13.73 -10.50 -3.37
CA ALA A 30 15.19 -10.38 -3.22
C ALA A 30 15.63 -8.92 -3.32
N LYS A 31 15.11 -8.17 -4.31
CA LYS A 31 15.34 -6.72 -4.42
C LYS A 31 14.96 -5.98 -3.15
N ALA A 32 13.78 -6.27 -2.58
CA ALA A 32 13.31 -5.61 -1.37
C ALA A 32 14.20 -5.91 -0.14
N ALA A 33 14.96 -7.02 -0.18
CA ALA A 33 15.97 -7.38 0.80
C ALA A 33 17.38 -6.82 0.48
N GLY A 34 17.51 -5.98 -0.57
CA GLY A 34 18.76 -5.30 -0.94
C GLY A 34 19.57 -6.00 -2.04
N ALA A 35 19.02 -7.00 -2.73
CA ALA A 35 19.70 -7.64 -3.86
C ALA A 35 19.84 -6.68 -5.05
N THR A 36 21.08 -6.48 -5.52
CA THR A 36 21.39 -5.83 -6.81
C THR A 36 21.59 -6.85 -7.94
N GLU A 37 21.79 -8.12 -7.59
CA GLU A 37 21.94 -9.24 -8.50
C GLU A 37 21.22 -10.47 -7.96
N VAL A 38 20.55 -11.21 -8.84
CA VAL A 38 19.85 -12.47 -8.54
C VAL A 38 20.22 -13.51 -9.59
N THR A 39 20.62 -14.70 -9.14
CA THR A 39 20.90 -15.85 -10.01
C THR A 39 19.70 -16.78 -10.06
N ILE A 40 19.15 -16.99 -11.24
CA ILE A 40 18.07 -17.94 -11.49
C ILE A 40 18.68 -19.31 -11.79
N LEU A 41 18.37 -20.29 -10.96
CA LEU A 41 18.72 -21.69 -11.21
C LEU A 41 17.68 -22.27 -12.17
N SER A 42 18.10 -22.58 -13.39
CA SER A 42 17.24 -23.00 -14.49
C SER A 42 17.74 -24.28 -15.13
N ASN A 43 16.82 -25.02 -15.75
CA ASN A 43 17.15 -26.14 -16.64
C ASN A 43 17.69 -25.66 -18.01
N ASP A 44 17.55 -24.37 -18.32
CA ASP A 44 18.07 -23.71 -19.51
C ASP A 44 19.04 -22.59 -19.08
N PRO A 45 20.30 -22.93 -18.78
CA PRO A 45 21.27 -21.99 -18.22
C PRO A 45 21.76 -20.95 -19.24
N ASP A 46 21.54 -21.18 -20.53
CA ASP A 46 21.97 -20.28 -21.62
C ASP A 46 21.00 -19.12 -21.84
N LYS A 47 19.90 -19.06 -21.10
CA LYS A 47 18.99 -17.90 -21.08
C LYS A 47 19.76 -16.62 -20.72
N LYS A 48 19.56 -15.59 -21.54
CA LYS A 48 20.16 -14.26 -21.34
C LYS A 48 19.13 -13.16 -21.07
N VAL A 49 17.85 -13.48 -21.26
CA VAL A 49 16.77 -12.50 -21.15
C VAL A 49 16.07 -12.70 -19.81
N PRO A 50 16.01 -11.68 -18.93
CA PRO A 50 15.29 -11.79 -17.68
C PRO A 50 13.79 -12.02 -17.94
N PRO A 51 13.08 -12.69 -17.01
CA PRO A 51 11.64 -12.90 -17.16
C PRO A 51 10.91 -11.57 -17.32
N LYS A 52 9.89 -11.54 -18.19
CA LYS A 52 9.15 -10.31 -18.50
C LYS A 52 8.54 -9.70 -17.22
N GLY A 53 8.83 -8.42 -16.98
CA GLY A 53 8.36 -7.69 -15.80
C GLY A 53 9.31 -7.72 -14.60
N SER A 54 10.50 -8.31 -14.76
CA SER A 54 11.57 -8.19 -13.76
C SER A 54 11.96 -6.73 -13.50
N PRO A 55 12.37 -6.39 -12.27
CA PRO A 55 12.88 -5.07 -11.95
C PRO A 55 14.12 -4.73 -12.81
N GLN A 56 14.18 -3.51 -13.34
CA GLN A 56 15.24 -3.08 -14.27
C GLN A 56 16.58 -2.81 -13.58
N ASP A 57 16.54 -2.55 -12.28
CA ASP A 57 17.68 -2.21 -11.43
C ASP A 57 18.28 -3.42 -10.71
N VAL A 58 17.87 -4.64 -11.09
CA VAL A 58 18.45 -5.90 -10.59
C VAL A 58 19.03 -6.67 -11.77
N SER A 59 20.32 -6.98 -11.68
CA SER A 59 21.02 -7.87 -12.62
C SER A 59 20.48 -9.29 -12.46
N VAL A 60 20.04 -9.92 -13.54
CA VAL A 60 19.53 -11.30 -13.52
C VAL A 60 20.51 -12.18 -14.29
N LYS A 61 21.07 -13.18 -13.62
CA LYS A 61 21.93 -14.21 -14.20
C LYS A 61 21.19 -15.54 -14.24
N TYR A 62 21.61 -16.42 -15.13
CA TYR A 62 21.15 -17.79 -15.19
C TYR A 62 22.31 -18.73 -14.88
N ALA A 63 22.01 -19.79 -14.14
CA ALA A 63 22.94 -20.86 -13.85
C ALA A 63 22.21 -22.20 -13.89
N ALA A 64 22.94 -23.27 -14.21
CA ALA A 64 22.38 -24.61 -14.22
C ALA A 64 22.04 -25.04 -12.79
N LEU A 65 20.96 -25.80 -12.63
CA LEU A 65 20.65 -26.43 -11.35
C LEU A 65 21.73 -27.50 -11.05
N PRO A 66 22.46 -27.41 -9.93
CA PRO A 66 23.49 -28.39 -9.55
C PRO A 66 22.93 -29.82 -9.52
N SER A 67 23.56 -30.71 -10.29
CA SER A 67 23.15 -32.11 -10.37
C SER A 67 23.46 -32.86 -9.08
N GLY A 68 22.52 -33.68 -8.59
CA GLY A 68 22.70 -34.50 -7.39
C GLY A 68 22.30 -33.84 -6.07
N SER A 69 21.83 -32.58 -6.07
CA SER A 69 21.18 -31.98 -4.91
C SER A 69 19.84 -32.67 -4.63
N THR A 70 19.69 -33.35 -3.49
CA THR A 70 18.45 -34.07 -3.16
C THR A 70 17.41 -33.20 -2.47
N ASN A 71 17.84 -32.07 -1.89
CA ASN A 71 17.01 -31.15 -1.11
C ASN A 71 17.62 -29.73 -1.12
N LEU A 72 16.88 -28.74 -0.58
CA LEU A 72 17.32 -27.34 -0.53
C LEU A 72 18.60 -27.13 0.29
N THR A 73 18.85 -27.90 1.34
CA THR A 73 20.05 -27.77 2.17
C THR A 73 21.31 -28.25 1.45
N ASP A 74 21.22 -29.34 0.69
CA ASP A 74 22.32 -29.84 -0.14
C ASP A 74 22.68 -28.80 -1.20
N LEU A 75 21.65 -28.22 -1.83
CA LEU A 75 21.82 -27.16 -2.82
C LEU A 75 22.49 -25.92 -2.23
N ALA A 76 22.09 -25.48 -1.03
CA ALA A 76 22.73 -24.37 -0.32
C ALA A 76 24.19 -24.66 0.04
N ASN A 77 24.49 -25.91 0.40
CA ASN A 77 25.84 -26.33 0.72
C ASN A 77 26.75 -26.32 -0.51
N GLN A 78 26.26 -26.82 -1.65
CA GLN A 78 27.00 -26.79 -2.91
C GLN A 78 27.24 -25.36 -3.40
N LEU A 79 26.20 -24.52 -3.44
CA LEU A 79 26.32 -23.15 -3.96
C LEU A 79 27.23 -22.24 -3.12
N ALA A 80 27.26 -22.40 -1.80
CA ALA A 80 28.19 -21.65 -0.96
C ALA A 80 29.60 -22.29 -0.87
N ALA A 81 29.85 -23.44 -1.51
CA ALA A 81 31.22 -23.89 -1.75
C ALA A 81 31.85 -23.12 -2.92
N ASP A 82 31.05 -22.72 -3.90
CA ASP A 82 31.48 -22.02 -5.11
C ASP A 82 31.41 -20.48 -5.00
N THR A 83 30.94 -19.94 -3.86
CA THR A 83 30.75 -18.50 -3.67
C THR A 83 31.22 -18.01 -2.31
N ASP A 84 31.80 -16.80 -2.31
CA ASP A 84 32.15 -16.11 -1.07
C ASP A 84 30.90 -15.46 -0.44
N GLY A 85 30.62 -15.85 0.80
CA GLY A 85 29.61 -15.22 1.66
C GLY A 85 28.23 -15.91 1.71
N PRO A 86 27.27 -15.32 2.45
CA PRO A 86 25.98 -15.95 2.71
C PRO A 86 25.16 -16.21 1.46
N VAL A 87 24.45 -17.34 1.43
CA VAL A 87 23.59 -17.79 0.33
C VAL A 87 22.13 -17.83 0.79
N PHE A 88 21.23 -17.25 0.00
CA PHE A 88 19.78 -17.38 0.17
C PHE A 88 19.19 -18.04 -1.08
N ILE A 89 18.39 -19.09 -0.88
CA ILE A 89 17.69 -19.79 -1.97
C ILE A 89 16.19 -19.79 -1.69
N ALA A 90 15.41 -19.40 -2.71
CA ALA A 90 13.95 -19.51 -2.69
C ALA A 90 13.43 -20.26 -3.92
N ASP A 91 12.44 -21.12 -3.71
CA ASP A 91 11.73 -21.83 -4.79
C ASP A 91 10.55 -21.00 -5.32
N SER A 92 10.54 -20.71 -6.62
CA SER A 92 9.44 -19.97 -7.27
C SER A 92 8.15 -20.76 -7.44
N ASN A 93 8.13 -22.07 -7.16
CA ASN A 93 6.89 -22.85 -7.01
C ASN A 93 6.17 -22.52 -5.69
N ILE A 94 6.87 -21.86 -4.77
CA ILE A 94 6.31 -21.36 -3.52
C ILE A 94 6.14 -19.86 -3.62
N ILE A 95 4.94 -19.39 -3.28
CA ILE A 95 4.67 -17.97 -3.13
C ILE A 95 4.87 -17.61 -1.68
N PHE A 96 5.66 -16.55 -1.45
CA PHE A 96 5.90 -16.01 -0.13
C PHE A 96 5.11 -14.72 0.09
N GLN A 97 4.80 -14.43 1.35
CA GLN A 97 4.33 -13.11 1.75
C GLN A 97 5.41 -12.05 1.44
N ARG A 98 4.98 -10.82 1.13
CA ARG A 98 5.84 -9.74 0.60
C ARG A 98 7.12 -9.49 1.40
N ASP A 99 7.03 -9.52 2.73
CA ASP A 99 8.08 -9.18 3.68
C ASP A 99 8.90 -10.40 4.16
N PHE A 100 8.62 -11.59 3.62
CA PHE A 100 9.27 -12.83 4.04
C PHE A 100 10.81 -12.75 3.91
N VAL A 101 11.34 -12.42 2.73
CA VAL A 101 12.79 -12.42 2.49
C VAL A 101 13.50 -11.40 3.38
N ILE A 102 12.92 -10.21 3.57
CA ILE A 102 13.46 -9.18 4.47
C ILE A 102 13.60 -9.70 5.91
N LYS A 103 12.61 -10.47 6.40
CA LYS A 103 12.69 -11.10 7.72
C LYS A 103 13.57 -12.35 7.75
N ALA A 104 13.69 -13.05 6.63
CA ALA A 104 14.51 -14.24 6.52
C ALA A 104 16.00 -13.88 6.61
N ILE A 105 16.42 -12.80 5.93
CA ILE A 105 17.82 -12.35 5.93
C ILE A 105 18.28 -11.81 7.28
N SER A 106 17.36 -11.43 8.18
CA SER A 106 17.69 -10.98 9.53
C SER A 106 17.93 -12.14 10.51
N ALA A 107 17.84 -13.40 10.07
CA ALA A 107 18.28 -14.53 10.89
C ALA A 107 19.79 -14.43 11.12
N GLU A 108 20.30 -14.77 12.31
CA GLU A 108 21.74 -14.74 12.63
C GLU A 108 22.42 -16.10 12.44
N SER A 109 21.64 -17.13 12.07
CA SER A 109 22.09 -18.51 11.91
C SER A 109 21.60 -19.11 10.61
N ASN A 110 22.27 -20.19 10.17
CA ASN A 110 21.77 -21.05 9.10
C ASN A 110 20.34 -21.49 9.44
N THR A 111 19.38 -21.21 8.53
CA THR A 111 17.97 -21.44 8.80
C THR A 111 17.31 -22.11 7.60
N LEU A 112 16.57 -23.20 7.86
CA LEU A 112 15.72 -23.87 6.90
C LEU A 112 14.26 -23.50 7.17
N PHE A 113 13.63 -22.82 6.22
CA PHE A 113 12.23 -22.42 6.34
C PHE A 113 11.33 -23.53 5.82
N LYS A 114 10.36 -23.94 6.64
CA LYS A 114 9.42 -25.02 6.31
C LYS A 114 7.98 -24.52 6.36
N ALA A 115 7.17 -24.97 5.42
CA ALA A 115 5.71 -24.79 5.43
C ALA A 115 5.05 -26.17 5.32
N LYS A 116 4.21 -26.54 6.29
CA LYS A 116 3.63 -27.90 6.38
C LYS A 116 4.69 -29.01 6.34
N SER A 117 5.83 -28.79 7.01
CA SER A 117 7.00 -29.69 7.03
C SER A 117 7.79 -29.79 5.71
N GLU A 118 7.34 -29.14 4.64
CA GLU A 118 8.08 -29.07 3.38
C GLU A 118 9.07 -27.90 3.40
N PRO A 119 10.34 -28.10 3.01
CA PRO A 119 11.32 -27.03 2.93
C PRO A 119 10.99 -26.10 1.75
N VAL A 120 10.86 -24.80 2.02
CA VAL A 120 10.45 -23.80 1.01
C VAL A 120 11.54 -22.78 0.68
N ALA A 121 12.41 -22.48 1.64
CA ALA A 121 13.51 -21.55 1.47
C ALA A 121 14.63 -21.88 2.46
N VAL A 122 15.85 -21.46 2.15
CA VAL A 122 17.01 -21.69 3.01
C VAL A 122 17.94 -20.49 2.99
N ILE A 123 18.48 -20.16 4.16
CA ILE A 123 19.58 -19.21 4.31
C ILE A 123 20.76 -19.92 4.94
N ARG A 124 21.92 -19.82 4.30
CA ARG A 124 23.20 -20.29 4.81
C ARG A 124 24.11 -19.09 5.01
N GLN A 125 24.55 -18.86 6.24
CA GLN A 125 25.49 -17.80 6.60
C GLN A 125 26.91 -18.32 6.75
N ASN A 126 27.08 -19.48 7.39
CA ASN A 126 28.37 -20.09 7.69
C ASN A 126 28.30 -21.61 7.48
N GLU A 127 29.41 -22.32 7.66
CA GLU A 127 29.40 -23.78 7.79
C GLU A 127 28.73 -24.20 9.10
N GLY A 128 27.89 -25.24 9.06
CA GLY A 128 27.25 -25.79 10.25
C GLY A 128 25.79 -26.22 10.05
N ALA A 129 25.18 -26.64 11.15
CA ALA A 129 23.81 -27.14 11.17
C ALA A 129 22.76 -26.05 10.89
N TYR A 130 21.61 -26.48 10.36
CA TYR A 130 20.46 -25.60 10.08
C TYR A 130 19.45 -25.65 11.22
N VAL A 131 18.89 -24.48 11.53
CA VAL A 131 17.74 -24.37 12.43
C VAL A 131 16.46 -24.36 11.61
N ASP A 132 15.52 -25.25 11.96
CA ASP A 132 14.21 -25.26 11.33
C ASP A 132 13.36 -24.08 11.82
N LYS A 133 12.73 -23.36 10.89
CA LYS A 133 11.80 -22.28 11.19
C LYS A 133 10.50 -22.47 10.44
N ASP A 134 9.41 -22.54 11.18
CA ASP A 134 8.07 -22.63 10.60
C ASP A 134 7.68 -21.28 9.98
N CYS A 135 7.21 -21.34 8.74
CA CYS A 135 6.65 -20.22 8.00
C CYS A 135 5.23 -20.52 7.50
N GLU A 136 4.48 -21.36 8.20
CA GLU A 136 3.07 -21.62 7.90
C GLU A 136 2.26 -20.31 7.82
N GLY A 137 1.48 -20.18 6.76
CA GLY A 137 0.71 -18.96 6.47
C GLY A 137 1.52 -17.78 5.91
N GLN A 138 2.84 -17.91 5.77
CA GLN A 138 3.72 -16.95 5.09
C GLN A 138 4.30 -17.48 3.76
N ALA A 139 4.11 -18.78 3.50
CA ALA A 139 4.50 -19.44 2.27
C ALA A 139 3.40 -20.43 1.83
N SER A 140 3.19 -20.58 0.52
CA SER A 140 2.26 -21.57 -0.03
C SER A 140 2.66 -21.98 -1.43
N GLU A 141 2.65 -23.28 -1.69
CA GLU A 141 2.81 -23.87 -3.02
C GLU A 141 1.65 -23.47 -3.96
N ILE A 142 1.90 -23.44 -5.27
CA ILE A 142 0.90 -23.06 -6.29
C ILE A 142 0.53 -24.17 -7.28
N GLU A 143 1.16 -25.34 -7.22
CA GLU A 143 0.90 -26.45 -8.16
C GLU A 143 -0.38 -27.23 -7.85
N THR A 144 -0.84 -27.17 -6.59
CA THR A 144 -2.12 -27.72 -6.16
C THR A 144 -3.22 -26.66 -6.12
N PRO A 145 -4.50 -26.99 -6.45
CA PRO A 145 -5.60 -26.03 -6.35
C PRO A 145 -5.80 -25.46 -4.93
N ALA A 146 -5.56 -26.28 -3.90
CA ALA A 146 -5.63 -25.87 -2.51
C ALA A 146 -4.50 -24.89 -2.15
N GLY A 147 -3.27 -25.18 -2.57
CA GLY A 147 -2.12 -24.30 -2.40
C GLY A 147 -2.32 -22.96 -3.11
N LEU A 148 -2.77 -22.97 -4.37
CA LEU A 148 -3.07 -21.74 -5.11
C LEU A 148 -4.10 -20.86 -4.40
N LYS A 149 -5.18 -21.46 -3.88
CA LYS A 149 -6.21 -20.74 -3.12
C LYS A 149 -5.62 -20.13 -1.84
N ALA A 150 -4.75 -20.88 -1.15
CA ALA A 150 -4.05 -20.40 0.03
C ALA A 150 -3.07 -19.25 -0.29
N ALA A 151 -2.28 -19.37 -1.37
CA ALA A 151 -1.37 -18.34 -1.85
C ALA A 151 -2.10 -17.02 -2.17
N LYS A 152 -3.22 -17.07 -2.90
CA LYS A 152 -4.05 -15.88 -3.17
C LYS A 152 -4.54 -15.26 -1.87
N LYS A 153 -5.13 -16.06 -0.97
CA LYS A 153 -5.65 -15.60 0.33
C LYS A 153 -4.54 -14.94 1.17
N MET A 154 -3.35 -15.51 1.19
CA MET A 154 -2.18 -15.00 1.89
C MET A 154 -1.73 -13.65 1.31
N LEU A 155 -1.56 -13.55 0.00
CA LEU A 155 -1.18 -12.29 -0.66
C LEU A 155 -2.19 -11.18 -0.37
N TYR A 156 -3.49 -11.48 -0.43
CA TYR A 156 -4.53 -10.52 -0.07
C TYR A 156 -4.53 -10.15 1.41
N LYS A 157 -4.30 -11.11 2.31
CA LYS A 157 -4.15 -10.84 3.74
C LYS A 157 -3.00 -9.85 3.98
N GLY A 158 -1.92 -9.97 3.23
CA GLY A 158 -0.78 -9.03 3.27
C GLY A 158 -1.08 -7.60 2.80
N LEU A 159 -2.22 -7.36 2.14
CA LEU A 159 -2.67 -6.00 1.78
C LEU A 159 -3.40 -5.29 2.92
N LYS A 160 -3.92 -6.04 3.89
CA LYS A 160 -4.73 -5.47 4.96
C LYS A 160 -3.86 -4.57 5.84
N LYS A 161 -4.17 -3.28 5.86
CA LYS A 161 -3.61 -2.33 6.81
C LYS A 161 -4.32 -2.49 8.18
N PRO A 162 -3.64 -2.25 9.32
CA PRO A 162 -4.28 -2.23 10.63
C PRO A 162 -5.45 -1.25 10.68
N LEU A 163 -6.47 -1.53 11.52
CA LEU A 163 -7.72 -0.75 11.56
C LEU A 163 -7.47 0.74 11.78
N LEU A 164 -6.62 1.09 12.76
CA LEU A 164 -6.29 2.49 13.06
C LEU A 164 -5.47 3.17 11.96
N VAL A 165 -4.77 2.42 11.12
CA VAL A 165 -4.05 2.98 9.97
C VAL A 165 -5.00 3.14 8.78
N ASN A 166 -5.89 2.17 8.56
CA ASN A 166 -6.76 2.13 7.41
C ASN A 166 -8.02 2.99 7.55
N GLY A 167 -8.62 3.01 8.74
CA GLY A 167 -9.95 3.59 8.97
C GLY A 167 -11.06 2.54 9.03
N LEU A 168 -12.15 2.91 9.70
CA LEU A 168 -13.26 2.01 9.99
C LEU A 168 -14.03 1.67 8.70
N LEU A 169 -14.51 2.69 8.00
CA LEU A 169 -15.34 2.51 6.81
C LEU A 169 -14.50 2.10 5.61
N ALA A 170 -13.23 2.48 5.57
CA ALA A 170 -12.28 1.90 4.61
C ALA A 170 -12.17 0.39 4.77
N THR A 171 -12.08 -0.10 6.01
CA THR A 171 -11.90 -1.54 6.27
C THR A 171 -13.14 -2.35 5.93
N PHE A 172 -14.34 -1.84 6.25
CA PHE A 172 -15.58 -2.60 6.16
C PHE A 172 -16.41 -2.32 4.90
N ILE A 173 -16.18 -1.20 4.20
CA ILE A 173 -16.99 -0.80 3.04
C ILE A 173 -16.11 -0.61 1.80
N GLN A 174 -15.18 0.34 1.82
CA GLN A 174 -14.41 0.70 0.61
C GLN A 174 -13.50 -0.44 0.16
N ARG A 175 -12.74 -1.07 1.07
CA ARG A 175 -11.83 -2.18 0.71
C ARG A 175 -12.53 -3.42 0.18
N PRO A 176 -13.64 -3.91 0.77
CA PRO A 176 -14.39 -5.01 0.17
C PRO A 176 -14.85 -4.72 -1.25
N ILE A 177 -15.29 -3.49 -1.54
CA ILE A 177 -15.68 -3.08 -2.90
C ILE A 177 -14.44 -3.02 -3.80
N ALA A 178 -13.38 -2.33 -3.36
CA ALA A 178 -12.11 -2.20 -4.06
C ALA A 178 -11.50 -3.57 -4.41
N HIS A 179 -11.66 -4.57 -3.53
CA HIS A 179 -11.15 -5.91 -3.74
C HIS A 179 -11.74 -6.56 -5.00
N ILE A 180 -13.04 -6.39 -5.25
CA ILE A 180 -13.72 -6.95 -6.42
C ILE A 180 -13.05 -6.45 -7.71
N PHE A 181 -12.85 -5.14 -7.79
CA PHE A 181 -12.21 -4.51 -8.95
C PHE A 181 -10.72 -4.85 -9.04
N THR A 182 -10.01 -4.88 -7.91
CA THR A 182 -8.58 -5.23 -7.86
C THR A 182 -8.36 -6.63 -8.45
N VAL A 183 -9.15 -7.63 -8.04
CA VAL A 183 -9.06 -8.99 -8.57
C VAL A 183 -9.30 -9.02 -10.08
N ALA A 184 -10.28 -8.24 -10.56
CA ALA A 184 -10.63 -8.18 -11.98
C ALA A 184 -9.50 -7.58 -12.84
N ILE A 185 -8.78 -6.57 -12.33
CA ILE A 185 -7.81 -5.82 -13.14
C ILE A 185 -6.35 -6.15 -12.85
N VAL A 186 -6.00 -6.85 -11.77
CA VAL A 186 -4.59 -7.05 -11.35
C VAL A 186 -3.73 -7.75 -12.40
N ASN A 187 -4.29 -8.70 -13.15
CA ASN A 187 -3.60 -9.44 -14.22
C ASN A 187 -3.66 -8.73 -15.59
N THR A 188 -4.18 -7.51 -15.64
CA THR A 188 -4.22 -6.69 -16.87
C THR A 188 -3.00 -5.78 -16.97
N SER A 189 -2.87 -5.07 -18.10
CA SER A 189 -1.84 -4.04 -18.30
C SER A 189 -2.10 -2.74 -17.51
N ILE A 190 -3.24 -2.60 -16.84
CA ILE A 190 -3.56 -1.42 -16.02
C ILE A 190 -2.53 -1.28 -14.89
N ARG A 191 -2.01 -0.06 -14.75
CA ARG A 191 -0.98 0.32 -13.75
C ARG A 191 -1.63 1.09 -12.59
N PRO A 192 -1.04 1.07 -11.38
CA PRO A 192 -1.54 1.82 -10.23
C PRO A 192 -1.83 3.29 -10.56
N ASN A 193 -0.87 4.00 -11.16
CA ASN A 193 -1.02 5.42 -11.47
C ASN A 193 -2.18 5.71 -12.46
N HIS A 194 -2.55 4.77 -13.34
CA HIS A 194 -3.74 4.96 -14.19
C HIS A 194 -5.01 4.97 -13.35
N VAL A 195 -5.06 4.12 -12.32
CA VAL A 195 -6.18 4.06 -11.38
C VAL A 195 -6.19 5.29 -10.47
N SER A 196 -5.03 5.78 -10.01
CA SER A 196 -4.93 7.02 -9.22
C SER A 196 -5.48 8.24 -9.98
N ILE A 197 -5.08 8.41 -11.25
CA ILE A 197 -5.62 9.50 -12.10
C ILE A 197 -7.13 9.33 -12.28
N PHE A 198 -7.59 8.11 -12.53
CA PHE A 198 -9.01 7.84 -12.67
C PHE A 198 -9.79 8.12 -11.39
N ALA A 199 -9.28 7.71 -10.23
CA ALA A 199 -9.84 8.00 -8.91
C ALA A 199 -9.99 9.50 -8.68
N MET A 200 -8.94 10.27 -8.99
CA MET A 200 -8.95 11.73 -8.94
C MET A 200 -10.03 12.33 -9.82
N LEU A 201 -10.11 11.91 -11.09
CA LEU A 201 -11.11 12.43 -12.04
C LEU A 201 -12.53 12.11 -11.58
N VAL A 202 -12.77 10.90 -11.08
CA VAL A 202 -14.07 10.50 -10.54
C VAL A 202 -14.42 11.33 -9.31
N GLY A 203 -13.50 11.50 -8.36
CA GLY A 203 -13.68 12.32 -7.17
C GLY A 203 -13.98 13.80 -7.48
N LEU A 204 -13.20 14.40 -8.37
CA LEU A 204 -13.38 15.79 -8.82
C LEU A 204 -14.66 15.98 -9.63
N SER A 205 -15.04 15.00 -10.47
CA SER A 205 -16.33 15.06 -11.18
C SER A 205 -17.51 15.02 -10.21
N GLY A 206 -17.38 14.29 -9.09
CA GLY A 206 -18.35 14.32 -8.00
C GLY A 206 -18.51 15.70 -7.38
N ALA A 207 -17.39 16.36 -7.07
CA ALA A 207 -17.40 17.74 -6.57
C ALA A 207 -17.97 18.74 -7.60
N ALA A 208 -17.62 18.59 -8.88
CA ALA A 208 -18.16 19.43 -9.94
C ALA A 208 -19.68 19.27 -10.09
N LEU A 209 -20.20 18.04 -10.10
CA LEU A 209 -21.64 17.79 -10.13
C LEU A 209 -22.34 18.40 -8.91
N LEU A 210 -21.76 18.27 -7.73
CA LEU A 210 -22.31 18.88 -6.52
C LEU A 210 -22.38 20.41 -6.63
N PHE A 211 -21.32 21.04 -7.16
CA PHE A 211 -21.27 22.49 -7.37
C PHE A 211 -22.35 22.99 -8.34
N PHE A 212 -22.62 22.22 -9.40
CA PHE A 212 -23.63 22.56 -10.43
C PHE A 212 -25.02 21.97 -10.15
N ALA A 213 -25.24 21.32 -9.00
CA ALA A 213 -26.49 20.62 -8.72
C ALA A 213 -27.71 21.56 -8.65
N GLY A 214 -27.52 22.83 -8.27
CA GLY A 214 -28.62 23.77 -8.04
C GLY A 214 -29.68 23.16 -7.09
N PRO A 215 -30.99 23.33 -7.33
CA PRO A 215 -32.02 22.71 -6.51
C PRO A 215 -32.21 21.19 -6.75
N ASN A 216 -31.47 20.59 -7.69
CA ASN A 216 -31.69 19.20 -8.10
C ASN A 216 -30.99 18.21 -7.15
N ALA A 217 -31.76 17.61 -6.25
CA ALA A 217 -31.27 16.63 -5.29
C ALA A 217 -30.60 15.42 -5.96
N TRP A 218 -31.09 14.94 -7.10
CA TRP A 218 -30.51 13.79 -7.79
C TRP A 218 -29.08 14.05 -8.27
N VAL A 219 -28.81 15.26 -8.77
CA VAL A 219 -27.47 15.65 -9.22
C VAL A 219 -26.51 15.74 -8.05
N MET A 220 -26.96 16.29 -6.91
CA MET A 220 -26.19 16.29 -5.66
C MET A 220 -25.90 14.85 -5.18
N GLN A 221 -26.88 13.95 -5.22
CA GLN A 221 -26.72 12.56 -4.79
C GLN A 221 -25.71 11.81 -5.68
N LEU A 222 -25.79 12.01 -6.99
CA LEU A 222 -24.82 11.48 -7.94
C LEU A 222 -23.41 12.04 -7.70
N GLY A 223 -23.29 13.35 -7.42
CA GLY A 223 -22.01 13.97 -7.08
C GLY A 223 -21.35 13.33 -5.86
N LEU A 224 -22.12 13.11 -4.79
CA LEU A 224 -21.64 12.44 -3.58
C LEU A 224 -21.34 10.96 -3.79
N PHE A 225 -22.11 10.27 -4.64
CA PHE A 225 -21.82 8.91 -5.05
C PHE A 225 -20.48 8.82 -5.79
N LEU A 226 -20.23 9.72 -6.75
CA LEU A 226 -18.95 9.75 -7.48
C LEU A 226 -17.79 10.09 -6.55
N TYR A 227 -17.95 11.03 -5.62
CA TYR A 227 -16.93 11.30 -4.61
C TYR A 227 -16.61 10.05 -3.77
N PHE A 228 -17.63 9.31 -3.34
CA PHE A 228 -17.44 8.02 -2.68
C PHE A 228 -16.73 7.00 -3.57
N MET A 229 -17.13 6.85 -4.84
CA MET A 229 -16.47 5.93 -5.76
C MET A 229 -15.01 6.31 -6.03
N GLY A 230 -14.67 7.60 -6.08
CA GLY A 230 -13.29 8.08 -6.17
C GLY A 230 -12.41 7.49 -5.06
N SER A 231 -12.89 7.56 -3.80
CA SER A 231 -12.19 6.96 -2.65
C SER A 231 -12.11 5.43 -2.66
N VAL A 232 -13.03 4.76 -3.38
CA VAL A 232 -12.94 3.31 -3.62
C VAL A 232 -11.86 3.00 -4.65
N PHE A 233 -11.74 3.81 -5.72
CA PHE A 233 -10.69 3.66 -6.73
C PHE A 233 -9.30 3.94 -6.18
N ASP A 234 -9.17 4.91 -5.28
CA ASP A 234 -7.97 5.16 -4.49
C ASP A 234 -7.48 3.89 -3.74
N CYS A 235 -8.39 3.18 -3.07
CA CYS A 235 -8.04 1.90 -2.44
C CYS A 235 -7.49 0.84 -3.42
N ILE A 236 -7.95 0.86 -4.69
CA ILE A 236 -7.58 -0.10 -5.73
C ILE A 236 -6.15 0.14 -6.19
N ASP A 237 -5.73 1.40 -6.40
CA ASP A 237 -4.39 1.69 -6.89
C ASP A 237 -3.30 1.20 -5.92
N GLY A 238 -3.55 1.34 -4.60
CA GLY A 238 -2.59 0.96 -3.59
C GLY A 238 -2.50 -0.55 -3.48
N ASP A 239 -3.62 -1.26 -3.66
CA ASP A 239 -3.64 -2.72 -3.71
C ASP A 239 -2.92 -3.23 -4.96
N LEU A 240 -3.10 -2.59 -6.12
CA LEU A 240 -2.34 -2.90 -7.33
C LEU A 240 -0.84 -2.63 -7.16
N ALA A 241 -0.46 -1.49 -6.57
CA ALA A 241 0.93 -1.12 -6.33
C ALA A 241 1.63 -2.16 -5.45
N ARG A 242 0.93 -2.65 -4.41
CA ARG A 242 1.43 -3.69 -3.50
C ARG A 242 1.50 -5.07 -4.16
N LEU A 243 0.48 -5.48 -4.91
CA LEU A 243 0.44 -6.80 -5.54
C LEU A 243 1.43 -6.95 -6.71
N LYS A 244 1.56 -5.89 -7.52
CA LYS A 244 2.42 -5.84 -8.71
C LYS A 244 3.84 -5.34 -8.42
N HIS A 245 4.15 -4.96 -7.18
CA HIS A 245 5.43 -4.32 -6.81
C HIS A 245 5.73 -3.05 -7.65
N GLN A 246 4.70 -2.25 -7.90
CA GLN A 246 4.76 -1.03 -8.73
C GLN A 246 4.59 0.26 -7.92
N GLY A 247 4.84 0.22 -6.60
CA GLY A 247 4.89 1.43 -5.78
C GLY A 247 6.07 2.31 -6.18
N THR A 248 5.83 3.60 -6.38
CA THR A 248 6.85 4.58 -6.78
C THR A 248 6.70 5.87 -5.98
N TYR A 249 7.80 6.62 -5.82
CA TYR A 249 7.78 7.93 -5.15
C TYR A 249 6.82 8.92 -5.82
N LEU A 250 6.82 8.95 -7.16
CA LEU A 250 5.86 9.78 -7.90
C LEU A 250 4.42 9.29 -7.70
N GLY A 251 4.21 7.97 -7.67
CA GLY A 251 2.91 7.38 -7.39
C GLY A 251 2.37 7.78 -6.01
N SER A 252 3.21 7.78 -4.97
CA SER A 252 2.78 8.23 -3.63
C SER A 252 2.40 9.71 -3.61
N TRP A 253 3.09 10.57 -4.36
CA TRP A 253 2.69 11.97 -4.48
C TRP A 253 1.39 12.15 -5.24
N LEU A 254 1.20 11.38 -6.32
CA LEU A 254 -0.03 11.42 -7.11
C LEU A 254 -1.25 11.01 -6.28
N ASP A 255 -1.13 9.95 -5.48
CA ASP A 255 -2.12 9.45 -4.52
C ASP A 255 -2.54 10.56 -3.55
N THR A 256 -1.57 11.10 -2.82
CA THR A 256 -1.75 12.20 -1.85
C THR A 256 -2.38 13.45 -2.47
N ILE A 257 -1.88 13.90 -3.63
CA ILE A 257 -2.42 15.10 -4.30
C ILE A 257 -3.84 14.86 -4.81
N ALA A 258 -4.13 13.68 -5.37
CA ALA A 258 -5.46 13.33 -5.88
C ALA A 258 -6.52 13.37 -4.76
N ASP A 259 -6.16 12.79 -3.63
CA ASP A 259 -6.97 12.74 -2.42
C ASP A 259 -7.27 14.12 -1.85
N ASP A 260 -6.23 14.94 -1.69
CA ASP A 260 -6.35 16.27 -1.07
C ASP A 260 -7.07 17.26 -1.99
N SER A 261 -6.86 17.12 -3.31
CA SER A 261 -7.59 17.89 -4.33
C SER A 261 -9.08 17.56 -4.30
N SER A 262 -9.43 16.28 -4.23
CA SER A 262 -10.83 15.85 -4.16
C SER A 262 -11.50 16.30 -2.87
N THR A 263 -10.79 16.21 -1.74
CA THR A 263 -11.29 16.64 -0.42
C THR A 263 -11.51 18.15 -0.36
N THR A 264 -10.59 18.94 -0.91
CA THR A 264 -10.75 20.39 -0.98
C THR A 264 -11.90 20.78 -1.91
N ALA A 265 -12.00 20.14 -3.08
CA ALA A 265 -13.06 20.40 -4.04
C ALA A 265 -14.45 20.10 -3.46
N ILE A 266 -14.61 18.99 -2.72
CA ILE A 266 -15.90 18.64 -2.12
C ILE A 266 -16.29 19.62 -1.01
N LEU A 267 -15.34 20.11 -0.20
CA LEU A 267 -15.57 21.15 0.82
C LEU A 267 -16.16 22.43 0.22
N PHE A 268 -15.52 22.91 -0.85
CA PHE A 268 -15.96 24.11 -1.56
C PHE A 268 -17.32 23.91 -2.23
N ALA A 269 -17.48 22.81 -2.98
CA ALA A 269 -18.71 22.49 -3.69
C ALA A 269 -19.89 22.30 -2.75
N LEU A 270 -19.68 21.60 -1.63
CA LEU A 270 -20.72 21.37 -0.64
C LEU A 270 -21.12 22.65 0.09
N GLY A 271 -20.14 23.48 0.48
CA GLY A 271 -20.40 24.80 1.07
C GLY A 271 -21.23 25.69 0.15
N TYR A 272 -20.86 25.73 -1.13
CA TYR A 272 -21.59 26.48 -2.15
C TYR A 272 -23.02 25.94 -2.35
N TYR A 273 -23.18 24.62 -2.48
CA TYR A 273 -24.47 23.97 -2.64
C TYR A 273 -25.41 24.32 -1.48
N VAL A 274 -24.96 24.18 -0.23
CA VAL A 274 -25.78 24.48 0.95
C VAL A 274 -26.10 25.98 1.04
N ALA A 275 -25.16 26.86 0.70
CA ALA A 275 -25.41 28.30 0.64
C ALA A 275 -26.51 28.64 -0.38
N GLN A 276 -26.52 28.00 -1.55
CA GLN A 276 -27.59 28.18 -2.53
C GLN A 276 -28.95 27.69 -2.01
N GLN A 277 -29.00 26.51 -1.37
CA GLN A 277 -30.27 25.97 -0.85
C GLN A 277 -30.88 26.82 0.26
N THR A 278 -30.04 27.46 1.07
CA THR A 278 -30.47 28.20 2.27
C THR A 278 -30.54 29.70 2.08
N GLY A 279 -29.92 30.24 1.01
CA GLY A 279 -29.72 31.67 0.82
C GLY A 279 -28.72 32.31 1.80
N ASN A 280 -27.96 31.51 2.56
CA ASN A 280 -27.02 32.00 3.57
C ASN A 280 -25.57 31.71 3.17
N ILE A 281 -24.83 32.78 2.82
CA ILE A 281 -23.42 32.72 2.40
C ILE A 281 -22.48 32.15 3.46
N ASN A 282 -22.86 32.16 4.74
CA ASN A 282 -22.02 31.63 5.82
C ASN A 282 -21.73 30.13 5.63
N TRP A 283 -22.62 29.38 4.97
CA TRP A 283 -22.36 27.97 4.63
C TRP A 283 -21.21 27.81 3.63
N PHE A 284 -21.12 28.71 2.65
CA PHE A 284 -20.00 28.75 1.73
C PHE A 284 -18.71 29.13 2.45
N LEU A 285 -18.74 30.17 3.29
CA LEU A 285 -17.58 30.59 4.08
C LEU A 285 -17.09 29.48 5.02
N LEU A 286 -18.00 28.70 5.61
CA LEU A 286 -17.67 27.54 6.43
C LEU A 286 -16.91 26.47 5.63
N GLY A 287 -17.45 26.08 4.46
CA GLY A 287 -16.80 25.09 3.59
C GLY A 287 -15.49 25.58 3.00
N ALA A 288 -15.46 26.80 2.45
CA ALA A 288 -14.27 27.42 1.88
C ALA A 288 -13.18 27.66 2.93
N GLY A 289 -13.57 28.11 4.14
CA GLY A 289 -12.66 28.27 5.26
C GLY A 289 -12.08 26.94 5.75
N GLY A 290 -12.90 25.88 5.83
CA GLY A 290 -12.43 24.52 6.12
C GLY A 290 -11.46 24.00 5.06
N GLY A 291 -11.77 24.21 3.78
CA GLY A 291 -10.88 23.87 2.67
C GLY A 291 -9.54 24.63 2.70
N ALA A 292 -9.57 25.93 3.01
CA ALA A 292 -8.36 26.73 3.16
C ALA A 292 -7.50 26.26 4.35
N ALA A 293 -8.13 25.99 5.50
CA ALA A 293 -7.45 25.45 6.67
C ALA A 293 -6.79 24.09 6.39
N PHE A 294 -7.49 23.22 5.65
CA PHE A 294 -6.95 21.94 5.19
C PHE A 294 -5.75 22.13 4.25
N LEU A 295 -5.88 22.94 3.20
CA LEU A 295 -4.79 23.19 2.26
C LEU A 295 -3.55 23.81 2.92
N LEU A 296 -3.73 24.72 3.88
CA LEU A 296 -2.61 25.29 4.64
C LEU A 296 -1.91 24.22 5.50
N SER A 297 -2.69 23.31 6.10
CA SER A 297 -2.19 22.17 6.86
C SER A 297 -1.36 21.24 5.97
N GLU A 298 -1.91 20.84 4.82
CA GLU A 298 -1.23 19.95 3.89
C GLU A 298 -0.01 20.62 3.26
N SER A 299 -0.06 21.92 2.95
CA SER A 299 1.11 22.67 2.46
C SER A 299 2.28 22.64 3.44
N TYR A 300 1.99 22.76 4.75
CA TYR A 300 2.99 22.64 5.80
C TYR A 300 3.59 21.23 5.86
N ILE A 301 2.75 20.19 5.79
CA ILE A 301 3.19 18.80 5.80
C ILE A 301 4.00 18.47 4.55
N TYR A 302 3.52 18.86 3.37
CA TYR A 302 4.16 18.65 2.08
C TYR A 302 5.56 19.27 2.05
N TYR A 303 5.72 20.48 2.60
CA TYR A 303 7.03 21.10 2.72
C TYR A 303 8.02 20.18 3.47
N HIS A 304 7.60 19.59 4.60
CA HIS A 304 8.45 18.69 5.38
C HIS A 304 8.65 17.33 4.71
N LEU A 305 7.62 16.79 4.06
CA LEU A 305 7.71 15.56 3.27
C LEU A 305 8.74 15.69 2.14
N LEU A 306 8.73 16.82 1.42
CA LEU A 306 9.69 17.09 0.34
C LEU A 306 11.10 17.36 0.84
N ARG A 307 11.25 18.12 1.93
CA ARG A 307 12.54 18.65 2.39
C ARG A 307 13.27 17.78 3.39
N ILE A 308 12.55 16.98 4.19
CA ILE A 308 13.12 16.22 5.31
C ILE A 308 12.94 14.72 5.08
N TYR A 309 11.71 14.28 4.82
CA TYR A 309 11.39 12.85 4.77
C TYR A 309 11.66 12.22 3.39
N HIS A 310 11.67 13.01 2.32
CA HIS A 310 11.72 12.55 0.94
C HIS A 310 10.68 11.45 0.65
N SER A 311 9.47 11.64 1.17
CA SER A 311 8.32 10.75 0.99
C SER A 311 7.16 11.50 0.34
N GLY A 312 6.28 10.77 -0.37
CA GLY A 312 5.01 11.29 -0.86
C GLY A 312 3.81 10.84 -0.02
N ASP A 313 4.01 10.03 1.02
CA ASP A 313 2.94 9.53 1.89
C ASP A 313 2.83 10.44 3.13
N VAL A 314 1.66 11.07 3.30
CA VAL A 314 1.35 11.93 4.46
C VAL A 314 1.52 11.19 5.79
N LEU A 315 1.34 9.87 5.80
CA LEU A 315 1.57 9.08 7.00
C LEU A 315 3.02 9.21 7.47
N ASP A 316 4.02 9.36 6.61
CA ASP A 316 5.42 9.42 7.03
C ASP A 316 5.78 10.68 7.82
N PHE A 317 4.88 11.67 7.86
CA PHE A 317 5.04 12.84 8.71
C PHE A 317 5.05 12.48 10.20
N VAL A 318 6.15 12.77 10.88
CA VAL A 318 6.28 12.61 12.34
C VAL A 318 5.78 13.86 13.06
N TRP A 319 4.95 13.70 14.09
CA TRP A 319 4.41 14.81 14.88
C TRP A 319 5.30 15.16 16.07
N ALA A 320 5.47 16.46 16.35
CA ALA A 320 6.24 17.01 17.47
C ALA A 320 5.71 16.60 18.84
N SER A 321 4.41 16.27 18.90
CA SER A 321 3.77 15.72 20.10
C SER A 321 4.31 14.35 20.51
N GLY A 322 5.08 13.67 19.64
CA GLY A 322 5.63 12.35 19.89
C GLY A 322 4.57 11.24 19.89
N VAL A 323 3.34 11.54 19.46
CA VAL A 323 2.25 10.55 19.36
C VAL A 323 2.64 9.50 18.32
N LYS A 324 2.94 8.30 18.80
CA LYS A 324 3.27 7.15 17.95
C LYS A 324 2.01 6.64 17.25
N LYS A 325 2.15 6.28 15.97
CA LYS A 325 1.10 5.55 15.24
C LYS A 325 0.82 4.23 15.95
N ARG A 326 -0.44 3.95 16.24
CA ARG A 326 -0.89 2.69 16.84
C ARG A 326 -1.54 1.81 15.79
N ALA A 327 -1.29 0.50 15.87
CA ALA A 327 -1.92 -0.47 14.98
C ALA A 327 -3.32 -0.89 15.47
N SER A 328 -3.51 -0.93 16.79
CA SER A 328 -4.73 -1.33 17.49
C SER A 328 -5.24 -0.22 18.40
N ALA A 329 -6.57 -0.14 18.53
CA ALA A 329 -7.20 0.76 19.49
C ALA A 329 -7.03 0.21 20.91
N GLU A 330 -6.45 1.04 21.79
CA GLU A 330 -6.18 0.69 23.19
C GLU A 330 -6.94 1.61 24.15
N SER A 331 -7.44 2.74 23.64
CA SER A 331 -8.16 3.75 24.40
C SER A 331 -9.43 4.19 23.68
N ILE A 332 -10.36 4.78 24.44
CA ILE A 332 -11.56 5.39 23.86
C ILE A 332 -11.23 6.49 22.85
N VAL A 333 -10.11 7.22 23.05
CA VAL A 333 -9.64 8.24 22.12
C VAL A 333 -9.28 7.62 20.77
N ASP A 334 -8.63 6.45 20.75
CA ASP A 334 -8.29 5.75 19.51
C ASP A 334 -9.55 5.38 18.71
N TYR A 335 -10.62 4.97 19.40
CA TYR A 335 -11.91 4.70 18.75
C TYR A 335 -12.58 5.98 18.23
N LEU A 336 -12.52 7.08 18.98
CA LEU A 336 -13.05 8.36 18.53
C LEU A 336 -12.31 8.88 17.29
N MET A 337 -11.00 8.67 17.22
CA MET A 337 -10.19 9.06 16.06
C MET A 337 -10.58 8.34 14.77
N LEU A 338 -11.22 7.15 14.84
CA LEU A 338 -11.75 6.48 13.65
C LEU A 338 -12.87 7.28 12.96
N PHE A 339 -13.63 8.08 13.73
CA PHE A 339 -14.68 8.92 13.17
C PHE A 339 -14.11 10.15 12.48
N VAL A 340 -12.96 10.65 12.92
CA VAL A 340 -12.30 11.85 12.36
C VAL A 340 -11.67 11.57 10.98
N LYS A 341 -11.44 10.31 10.66
CA LYS A 341 -10.77 9.95 9.41
C LYS A 341 -11.60 10.27 8.17
N ARG A 342 -10.88 10.59 7.09
CA ARG A 342 -11.44 10.86 5.76
C ARG A 342 -12.39 9.76 5.28
N ASP A 343 -12.04 8.49 5.49
CA ASP A 343 -12.89 7.36 5.07
C ASP A 343 -14.25 7.36 5.73
N PHE A 344 -14.30 7.69 7.04
CA PHE A 344 -15.56 7.82 7.74
C PHE A 344 -16.39 8.93 7.11
N PHE A 345 -15.73 10.06 6.83
CA PHE A 345 -16.37 11.22 6.25
C PHE A 345 -16.98 10.97 4.87
N THR A 346 -16.21 10.39 3.95
CA THR A 346 -16.67 10.18 2.58
C THR A 346 -17.95 9.35 2.54
N VAL A 347 -18.04 8.30 3.36
CA VAL A 347 -19.24 7.45 3.43
C VAL A 347 -20.38 8.13 4.18
N ALA A 348 -20.10 8.78 5.31
CA ALA A 348 -21.13 9.48 6.08
C ALA A 348 -21.77 10.60 5.27
N LEU A 349 -20.98 11.35 4.50
CA LEU A 349 -21.49 12.39 3.60
C LEU A 349 -22.36 11.79 2.50
N PHE A 350 -21.96 10.67 1.89
CA PHE A 350 -22.78 9.97 0.90
C PHE A 350 -24.13 9.55 1.49
N ILE A 351 -24.14 8.94 2.68
CA ILE A 351 -25.37 8.54 3.39
C ILE A 351 -26.24 9.76 3.71
N LEU A 352 -25.69 10.81 4.31
CA LEU A 352 -26.42 12.05 4.60
C LEU A 352 -26.99 12.69 3.33
N GLY A 353 -26.28 12.58 2.20
CA GLY A 353 -26.73 12.96 0.88
C GLY A 353 -28.01 12.26 0.46
N MET A 354 -28.11 10.94 0.66
CA MET A 354 -29.32 10.20 0.32
C MET A 354 -30.56 10.69 1.08
N PHE A 355 -30.38 11.31 2.25
CA PHE A 355 -31.45 11.89 3.06
C PHE A 355 -31.56 13.42 2.95
N ASN A 356 -30.84 14.06 2.01
CA ASN A 356 -30.77 15.52 1.86
C ASN A 356 -30.38 16.26 3.15
N LYS A 357 -29.51 15.64 3.96
CA LYS A 357 -29.00 16.17 5.24
C LYS A 357 -27.52 16.60 5.15
N VAL A 358 -27.07 16.99 3.96
CA VAL A 358 -25.66 17.27 3.66
C VAL A 358 -25.05 18.43 4.45
N HIS A 359 -25.87 19.35 4.98
CA HIS A 359 -25.41 20.42 5.86
C HIS A 359 -24.77 19.89 7.14
N TRP A 360 -25.27 18.78 7.71
CA TRP A 360 -24.63 18.14 8.87
C TRP A 360 -23.24 17.60 8.52
N GLY A 361 -23.10 17.02 7.33
CA GLY A 361 -21.82 16.56 6.81
C GLY A 361 -20.84 17.71 6.62
N LEU A 362 -21.31 18.86 6.11
CA LEU A 362 -20.51 20.07 5.95
C LEU A 362 -20.03 20.64 7.28
N VAL A 363 -20.92 20.78 8.28
CA VAL A 363 -20.54 21.26 9.62
C VAL A 363 -19.46 20.35 10.19
N TRP A 364 -19.73 19.06 10.21
CA TRP A 364 -18.83 18.10 10.81
C TRP A 364 -17.46 18.09 10.14
N LEU A 365 -17.41 18.04 8.80
CA LEU A 365 -16.17 18.09 8.05
C LEU A 365 -15.38 19.38 8.31
N SER A 366 -16.05 20.54 8.23
CA SER A 366 -15.39 21.83 8.42
C SER A 366 -14.81 21.93 9.83
N VAL A 367 -15.57 21.51 10.85
CA VAL A 367 -15.10 21.45 12.24
C VAL A 367 -13.87 20.55 12.37
N MET A 368 -13.86 19.36 11.74
CA MET A 368 -12.68 18.49 11.74
C MET A 368 -11.47 19.15 11.05
N MET A 369 -11.66 19.87 9.94
CA MET A 369 -10.57 20.58 9.26
C MET A 369 -9.99 21.70 10.12
N TYR A 370 -10.82 22.42 10.86
CA TYR A 370 -10.32 23.43 11.81
C TYR A 370 -9.58 22.81 13.00
N PHE A 371 -10.06 21.68 13.54
CA PHE A 371 -9.33 20.95 14.59
C PHE A 371 -7.99 20.42 14.08
N TYR A 372 -7.96 19.86 12.87
CA TYR A 372 -6.75 19.40 12.23
C TYR A 372 -5.75 20.54 12.02
N PHE A 373 -6.22 21.68 11.51
CA PHE A 373 -5.40 22.89 11.36
C PHE A 373 -4.87 23.39 12.71
N ALA A 374 -5.69 23.42 13.75
CA ALA A 374 -5.26 23.78 15.10
C ALA A 374 -4.18 22.81 15.62
N TYR A 375 -4.30 21.51 15.34
CA TYR A 375 -3.31 20.51 15.69
C TYR A 375 -1.98 20.72 14.94
N VAL A 376 -2.04 21.10 13.65
CA VAL A 376 -0.86 21.51 12.89
C VAL A 376 -0.22 22.78 13.46
N LEU A 377 -1.00 23.77 13.90
CA LEU A 377 -0.46 24.95 14.58
C LEU A 377 0.26 24.57 15.89
N VAL A 378 -0.28 23.64 16.67
CA VAL A 378 0.40 23.12 17.86
C VAL A 378 1.72 22.46 17.48
N ASP A 379 1.74 21.65 16.42
CA ASP A 379 2.96 21.03 15.91
C ASP A 379 4.02 22.07 15.49
N ILE A 380 3.60 23.14 14.79
CA ILE A 380 4.47 24.26 14.41
C ILE A 380 5.07 24.92 15.66
N ILE A 381 4.25 25.22 16.67
CA ILE A 381 4.70 25.86 17.92
C ILE A 381 5.69 24.97 18.66
N LEU A 382 5.38 23.67 18.81
CA LEU A 382 6.27 22.72 19.47
C LEU A 382 7.58 22.55 18.70
N SER A 383 7.51 22.51 17.37
CA SER A 383 8.68 22.42 16.50
C SER A 383 9.57 23.66 16.60
N ALA A 384 8.98 24.85 16.69
CA ALA A 384 9.71 26.10 16.88
C ALA A 384 10.43 26.19 18.23
N ARG A 385 9.91 25.52 19.27
CA ARG A 385 10.55 25.44 20.60
C ARG A 385 11.78 24.55 20.64
N ASN A 386 11.94 23.63 19.68
CA ASN A 386 13.11 22.75 19.60
C ASN A 386 13.68 22.71 18.17
N PRO A 387 14.28 23.81 17.68
CA PRO A 387 14.77 23.89 16.31
C PRO A 387 15.70 22.73 15.96
N GLY A 388 15.51 22.14 14.78
CA GLY A 388 16.36 21.04 14.32
C GLY A 388 15.93 19.64 14.78
N TRP A 389 14.92 19.50 15.65
CA TRP A 389 14.50 18.17 16.14
C TRP A 389 14.10 17.21 15.01
N ARG A 390 13.44 17.71 13.96
CA ARG A 390 13.04 16.93 12.77
C ARG A 390 14.21 16.48 11.90
N TYR A 391 15.39 17.08 12.05
CA TYR A 391 16.59 16.76 11.27
C TYR A 391 17.53 15.77 12.00
N LYS A 392 17.30 15.53 13.28
CA LYS A 392 18.06 14.51 14.03
C LYS A 392 17.53 13.14 13.60
N LYS A 393 18.29 12.45 12.74
CA LYS A 393 18.10 11.02 12.49
C LYS A 393 18.52 10.29 13.77
N ASP A 394 17.55 9.71 14.47
CA ASP A 394 17.83 8.60 15.38
C ASP A 394 18.12 7.33 14.56
#